data_AF-A0A2J7WQ98-F1
#
_entry.id   AF-A0A2J7WQ98-F1
#
_cell.length_a   1.000
_cell.length_b   1.000
_cell.length_c   1.000
_cell.angle_alpha   90.00
_cell.angle_beta   90.00
_cell.angle_gamma   90.00
#
_symmetry.space_group_name_H-M   'P 1'
#
loop_
_entity.id
_entity.type
_entity.pdbx_description
1 polymer ?
#
loop_
_entity_poly.entity_id
_entity_poly.type
_entity_poly.pdbx_seq_one_letter_code
_entity_poly.pdbx_strand_id
1 'polypeptide(L)'
;PGEAIYAKMVVKKPGLEMDYTMSELDLSYPERYKGVDIPDAYERLILDCIRGDQQHFVRRDELRAAWAIFTPLLHAVDGGGVDMHSYPY
;
A
#
# COMPACT_ATOMS: atom_id res chain seq x y z
N PRO A 1 -4.41 7.02 -10.18
CA PRO A 1 -3.36 6.82 -9.16
C PRO A 1 -1.99 6.87 -9.83
N GLY A 2 -0.97 7.43 -9.16
CA GLY A 2 0.41 7.41 -9.64
C GLY A 2 1.25 6.60 -8.67
N GLU A 3 1.78 5.46 -9.10
CA GLU A 3 2.69 4.68 -8.26
C GLU A 3 3.98 5.47 -8.05
N ALA A 4 4.19 5.88 -6.80
CA ALA A 4 5.34 6.65 -6.41
C ALA A 4 5.82 6.20 -5.04
N ILE A 5 7.14 6.22 -4.85
CA ILE A 5 7.77 6.06 -3.55
C ILE A 5 8.44 7.40 -3.25
N TYR A 6 8.00 8.07 -2.18
CA TYR A 6 8.64 9.31 -1.72
C TYR A 6 9.13 9.18 -0.28
N ALA A 7 10.26 9.82 0.01
CA ALA A 7 10.80 9.96 1.35
C ALA A 7 10.81 11.43 1.75
N LYS A 8 10.00 11.79 2.74
CA LYS A 8 10.01 13.14 3.30
C LYS A 8 11.18 13.28 4.26
N MET A 9 12.01 14.28 4.02
CA MET A 9 13.21 14.54 4.81
C MET A 9 13.43 16.02 5.05
N VAL A 10 14.08 16.33 6.18
CA VAL A 10 14.47 17.69 6.51
C VAL A 10 15.81 17.96 5.84
N VAL A 11 15.84 18.98 4.99
CA VAL A 11 17.06 19.43 4.31
C VAL A 11 17.33 20.89 4.67
N LYS A 12 18.59 21.31 4.57
CA LYS A 12 18.92 22.73 4.65
C LYS A 12 18.16 23.45 3.53
N LYS A 13 17.45 24.51 3.87
CA LYS A 13 16.80 25.40 2.92
C LYS A 13 17.84 25.94 1.95
N PRO A 14 17.68 25.74 0.62
CA PRO A 14 18.60 26.31 -0.35
C PRO A 14 18.66 27.83 -0.22
N GLY A 15 19.83 28.37 0.09
CA GLY A 15 20.01 29.81 0.34
C GLY A 15 21.17 30.13 1.28
N LEU A 16 21.35 31.43 1.55
CA LEU A 16 22.36 31.97 2.46
C LEU A 16 21.96 31.83 3.94
N GLU A 17 20.67 31.64 4.21
CA GLU A 17 20.14 31.44 5.56
C GLU A 17 20.43 30.01 6.07
N MET A 18 20.69 29.88 7.37
CA MET A 18 20.86 28.59 8.03
C MET A 18 19.53 28.17 8.65
N ASP A 19 18.61 27.76 7.78
CA ASP A 19 17.27 27.31 8.13
C ASP A 19 16.96 25.94 7.49
N TYR A 20 15.98 25.22 8.02
CA TYR A 20 15.62 23.87 7.59
C TYR A 20 14.22 23.85 6.96
N THR A 21 14.05 23.07 5.89
CA THR A 21 12.75 22.88 5.24
C THR A 21 12.44 21.40 5.05
N MET A 22 11.15 21.04 5.09
CA MET A 22 10.70 19.73 4.66
C MET A 22 10.84 19.66 3.14
N SER A 23 11.54 18.65 2.65
CA SER A 23 11.67 18.33 1.22
C SER A 23 11.37 16.85 1.00
N GLU A 24 11.31 16.44 -0.25
CA GLU A 24 11.01 15.07 -0.66
C GLU A 24 12.07 14.54 -1.62
N LEU A 25 12.45 13.28 -1.43
CA LEU A 25 13.06 12.47 -2.49
C LEU A 25 11.94 11.66 -3.11
N ASP A 26 11.62 11.94 -4.37
CA ASP A 26 10.53 11.27 -5.10
C ASP A 26 11.06 10.30 -6.15
N LEU A 27 10.42 9.13 -6.23
CA LEU A 27 10.53 8.17 -7.31
C LEU A 27 9.13 7.87 -7.85
N SER A 28 8.69 8.69 -8.80
CA SER A 28 7.47 8.47 -9.57
C SER A 28 7.71 7.51 -10.75
N TYR A 29 7.03 6.36 -10.75
CA TYR A 29 7.19 5.33 -11.79
C TYR A 29 6.83 5.83 -13.21
N PRO A 30 5.72 6.56 -13.42
CA PRO A 30 5.35 7.06 -14.75
C PRO A 30 6.37 8.04 -15.34
N GLU A 31 7.03 8.83 -14.51
CA GLU A 31 8.03 9.80 -14.96
C GLU A 31 9.39 9.16 -15.23
N ARG A 32 9.76 8.17 -14.41
CA ARG A 32 11.07 7.52 -14.44
C ARG A 32 11.18 6.41 -15.48
N TYR A 33 10.11 5.67 -15.73
CA TYR A 33 10.05 4.50 -16.62
C TYR A 33 9.03 4.71 -17.75
N LYS A 34 9.23 5.77 -18.52
CA LYS A 34 8.36 6.09 -19.67
C LYS A 34 8.35 4.94 -20.68
N GLY A 35 7.15 4.43 -20.99
CA GLY A 35 6.96 3.35 -21.96
C GLY A 35 7.04 1.93 -21.39
N VAL A 36 7.21 1.78 -20.07
CA VAL A 36 7.01 0.47 -19.41
C VAL A 36 5.53 0.33 -19.08
N ASP A 37 4.91 -0.73 -19.61
CA ASP A 37 3.55 -1.10 -19.26
C ASP A 37 3.57 -1.93 -17.97
N ILE A 38 2.85 -1.48 -16.95
CA ILE A 38 2.75 -2.19 -15.68
C ILE A 38 1.58 -3.15 -15.85
N PRO A 39 1.84 -4.48 -15.88
CA PRO A 39 0.79 -5.46 -16.12
C PRO A 39 -0.26 -5.39 -15.02
N ASP A 40 -1.51 -5.64 -15.39
CA ASP A 40 -2.60 -5.67 -14.42
C ASP A 40 -2.39 -6.79 -13.39
N ALA A 41 -2.94 -6.60 -12.19
CA ALA A 41 -2.83 -7.56 -11.10
C ALA A 41 -3.23 -8.98 -11.53
N TYR A 42 -4.28 -9.13 -12.34
CA TYR A 42 -4.72 -10.45 -12.80
C TYR A 42 -3.79 -11.07 -13.85
N GLU A 43 -3.23 -10.27 -14.76
CA GLU A 43 -2.28 -10.76 -15.75
C GLU A 43 -1.07 -11.39 -15.07
N ARG A 44 -0.57 -10.72 -14.02
CA ARG A 44 0.54 -11.23 -13.22
C ARG A 44 0.18 -12.51 -12.47
N LEU A 45 -0.96 -12.54 -11.79
CA LEU A 45 -1.38 -13.70 -11.00
C LEU A 45 -1.64 -14.95 -11.87
N ILE A 46 -2.22 -14.78 -13.06
CA ILE A 46 -2.45 -15.88 -14.01
C ILE A 46 -1.10 -16.42 -14.50
N LEU A 47 -0.16 -15.53 -14.85
CA LEU A 47 1.17 -15.92 -15.27
C LEU A 47 1.92 -16.70 -14.17
N ASP A 48 1.82 -16.24 -12.93
CA ASP A 48 2.45 -16.91 -11.78
C ASP A 48 1.81 -18.30 -11.53
N CYS A 49 0.49 -18.43 -11.69
CA CYS A 49 -0.20 -19.72 -11.64
C CYS A 49 0.31 -20.71 -12.70
N ILE A 50 0.49 -20.25 -13.96
CA ILE A 50 1.04 -21.08 -15.04
C ILE A 50 2.49 -21.49 -14.77
N ARG A 51 3.28 -20.60 -14.15
CA ARG A 51 4.67 -20.87 -13.76
C ARG A 51 4.80 -21.75 -12.52
N GLY A 52 3.69 -22.04 -11.83
CA GLY A 52 3.69 -22.74 -10.54
C GLY A 52 4.30 -21.92 -9.41
N ASP A 53 4.38 -20.59 -9.57
CA ASP A 53 4.85 -19.67 -8.54
C ASP A 53 3.69 -19.29 -7.61
N GLN A 54 3.84 -19.65 -6.34
CA GLN A 54 2.83 -19.41 -5.30
C GLN A 54 3.17 -18.22 -4.40
N GLN A 55 4.21 -17.43 -4.69
CA GLN A 55 4.66 -16.33 -3.82
C GLN A 55 3.61 -15.21 -3.64
N HIS A 56 2.78 -14.97 -4.64
CA HIS A 56 1.73 -13.94 -4.59
C HIS A 56 0.37 -14.48 -4.14
N PHE A 57 0.29 -15.74 -3.70
CA PHE A 57 -0.95 -16.36 -3.25
C PHE A 57 -0.96 -16.51 -1.72
N VAL A 58 -2.09 -16.19 -1.11
CA VAL A 58 -2.28 -16.30 0.34
C VAL A 58 -2.24 -17.77 0.76
N ARG A 59 -1.38 -18.10 1.71
CA ARG A 59 -1.25 -19.47 2.23
C ARG A 59 -2.35 -19.78 3.26
N ARG A 60 -2.61 -21.07 3.50
CA ARG A 60 -3.70 -21.51 4.41
C ARG A 60 -3.50 -21.04 5.86
N ASP A 61 -2.27 -21.02 6.32
CA ASP A 61 -1.86 -20.54 7.64
C ASP A 61 -1.98 -19.01 7.75
N GLU A 62 -1.52 -18.27 6.74
CA GLU A 62 -1.70 -16.81 6.65
C GLU A 62 -3.19 -16.43 6.71
N LEU A 63 -4.04 -17.13 5.95
CA LEU A 63 -5.48 -16.91 5.95
C LEU A 63 -6.08 -17.15 7.35
N ARG A 64 -5.68 -18.23 8.03
CA ARG A 64 -6.16 -18.52 9.40
C ARG A 64 -5.72 -17.45 10.39
N ALA A 65 -4.48 -16.96 10.27
CA ALA A 65 -3.96 -15.90 11.14
C ALA A 65 -4.73 -14.58 10.91
N ALA A 66 -4.95 -14.20 9.65
CA ALA A 66 -5.74 -13.02 9.30
C ALA A 66 -7.16 -13.11 9.89
N TRP A 67 -7.85 -14.25 9.70
CA TRP A 67 -9.17 -14.45 10.29
C TRP A 67 -9.14 -14.42 11.82
N ALA A 68 -8.15 -15.03 12.47
CA ALA A 68 -8.04 -14.99 13.93
C ALA A 68 -7.93 -13.56 14.48
N ILE A 69 -7.26 -12.65 13.75
CA ILE A 69 -7.12 -11.24 14.15
C ILE A 69 -8.45 -10.50 14.02
N PHE A 70 -9.15 -10.64 12.89
CA PHE A 70 -10.34 -9.82 12.60
C PHE A 70 -11.66 -10.41 13.11
N THR A 71 -11.78 -11.74 13.26
CA THR A 71 -13.04 -12.41 13.65
C THR A 71 -13.65 -11.86 14.95
N PRO A 72 -12.89 -11.62 16.04
CA PRO A 72 -13.48 -11.09 17.27
C PRO A 72 -14.10 -9.70 17.08
N LEU A 73 -13.45 -8.84 16.30
CA LEU A 73 -13.96 -7.50 15.99
C LEU A 73 -15.20 -7.59 15.09
N LEU A 74 -15.17 -8.43 14.06
CA LEU A 74 -16.30 -8.64 13.17
C LEU A 74 -17.54 -9.12 13.93
N HIS A 75 -17.38 -10.10 14.84
CA HIS A 75 -18.48 -10.56 15.70
C HIS A 75 -19.01 -9.45 16.63
N ALA A 76 -18.14 -8.57 17.13
CA ALA A 76 -18.57 -7.42 17.94
C ALA A 76 -19.36 -6.39 17.12
N VAL A 77 -18.95 -6.16 15.87
CA VAL A 77 -19.68 -5.29 14.92
C VAL A 77 -21.05 -5.90 14.60
N ASP A 78 -21.11 -7.19 14.26
CA ASP A 78 -22.35 -7.91 13.96
C ASP A 78 -23.30 -7.94 15.16
N GLY A 79 -22.75 -8.01 16.38
CA GLY A 79 -23.49 -7.94 17.63
C GLY A 79 -23.93 -6.53 18.05
N GLY A 80 -23.60 -5.49 17.28
CA GLY A 80 -23.94 -4.10 17.61
C GLY A 80 -23.13 -3.49 18.76
N GLY A 81 -21.99 -4.10 19.11
CA GLY A 81 -21.10 -3.64 20.18
C GLY A 81 -20.10 -2.55 19.77
N VAL A 82 -20.21 -2.01 18.55
CA VAL A 82 -19.30 -1.00 18.00
C VAL A 82 -20.12 0.17 17.45
N ASP A 83 -19.81 1.37 17.93
CA ASP A 83 -20.43 2.61 17.46
C ASP A 83 -19.94 2.99 16.05
N MET A 84 -20.87 3.21 15.12
CA MET A 84 -20.55 3.62 13.75
C MET A 84 -20.48 5.15 13.66
N HIS A 85 -19.31 5.68 13.26
CA HIS A 85 -19.11 7.11 13.07
C HIS A 85 -19.41 7.52 11.62
N SER A 86 -20.26 8.54 11.46
CA SER A 86 -20.51 9.17 10.15
C SER A 86 -19.41 10.17 9.82
N TYR A 87 -18.98 10.21 8.57
CA TYR A 87 -18.06 11.20 8.02
C TYR A 87 -18.69 11.86 6.79
N PRO A 88 -18.43 13.17 6.58
CA PRO A 88 -18.90 13.86 5.38
C PRO A 88 -18.27 13.22 4.14
N TYR A 89 -19.04 13.17 3.05
CA TYR A 89 -18.57 12.75 1.73
C TYR A 89 -17.66 13.80 1.10
#